data_AF-A0A6C0JIM0-F1
#
_entry.id   AF-A0A6C0JIM0-F1
#
_cell.length_a   1.000
_cell.length_b   1.000
_cell.length_c   1.000
_cell.angle_alpha   90.00
_cell.angle_beta   90.00
_cell.angle_gamma   90.00
#
_symmetry.space_group_name_H-M   'P 1'
#
loop_
_entity.id
_entity.type
_entity.pdbx_description
1 polymer ?
#
loop_
_entity_poly.entity_id
_entity_poly.type
_entity_poly.pdbx_seq_one_letter_code
_entity_poly.pdbx_strand_id
1 'polypeptide(L)'
;MSQQPQQARELTPAEVAAGEAHITETELKATEIQALVRNMDHSKKKWRHLRREEFMAKMEQENSVLYYNYPSLWQMHAEDRLDSTFFEMLAMKRKVEKGEITAEQASVVVGKKLYEKFIPQVTENAPPVPSMSYEQYYKQFGGASTRTAPASPSTSSEHP
;
A
#
# COMPACT_ATOMS: atom_id res chain seq x y z
N MET A 1 2.40 36.51 -35.00
CA MET A 1 1.86 35.14 -35.10
C MET A 1 1.20 34.81 -33.76
N SER A 2 -0.13 34.88 -33.69
CA SER A 2 -0.87 34.63 -32.46
C SER A 2 -1.18 33.14 -32.36
N GLN A 3 -0.63 32.45 -31.34
CA GLN A 3 -0.99 31.07 -31.05
C GLN A 3 -2.37 31.07 -30.37
N GLN A 4 -3.36 30.42 -30.98
CA GLN A 4 -4.64 30.15 -30.35
C GLN A 4 -4.44 29.16 -29.19
N PRO A 5 -5.10 29.34 -28.03
CA PRO A 5 -5.06 28.36 -26.96
C PRO A 5 -5.75 27.07 -27.42
N GLN A 6 -5.03 25.95 -27.33
CA GLN A 6 -5.59 24.61 -27.57
C GLN A 6 -6.76 24.39 -26.59
N GLN A 7 -7.99 24.39 -27.10
CA GLN A 7 -9.15 24.00 -26.30
C GLN A 7 -8.99 22.55 -25.87
N ALA A 8 -9.11 22.29 -24.57
CA ALA A 8 -9.12 20.93 -24.03
C ALA A 8 -10.30 20.18 -24.65
N ARG A 9 -10.01 19.07 -25.35
CA ARG A 9 -11.04 18.21 -25.93
C ARG A 9 -11.88 17.61 -24.81
N GLU A 10 -13.20 17.74 -24.91
CA GLU A 10 -14.13 17.07 -24.00
C GLU A 10 -14.12 15.56 -24.25
N LEU A 11 -14.13 14.78 -23.16
CA LEU A 11 -14.18 13.32 -23.20
C LEU A 11 -15.55 12.87 -23.70
N THR A 12 -15.57 11.88 -24.59
CA THR A 12 -16.83 11.29 -25.04
C THR A 12 -17.48 10.47 -23.92
N PRO A 13 -18.81 10.34 -23.88
CA PRO A 13 -19.49 9.50 -22.88
C PRO A 13 -19.00 8.04 -22.84
N ALA A 14 -18.50 7.51 -23.96
CA ALA A 14 -17.91 6.18 -24.03
C ALA A 14 -16.51 6.11 -23.38
N GLU A 15 -15.68 7.15 -23.53
CA GLU A 15 -14.38 7.26 -22.84
C GLU A 15 -14.58 7.48 -21.34
N VAL A 16 -15.61 8.23 -20.93
CA VAL A 16 -16.01 8.39 -19.53
C VAL A 16 -16.49 7.05 -18.96
N ALA A 17 -17.41 6.36 -19.62
CA ALA A 17 -17.91 5.06 -19.17
C ALA A 17 -16.80 3.98 -19.11
N ALA A 18 -15.83 4.01 -20.03
CA ALA A 18 -14.66 3.13 -19.99
C ALA A 18 -13.71 3.47 -18.83
N GLY A 19 -13.57 4.75 -18.48
CA GLY A 19 -12.83 5.19 -17.30
C GLY A 19 -13.53 4.81 -15.98
N GLU A 20 -14.85 4.94 -15.94
CA GLU A 20 -15.69 4.62 -14.77
C GLU A 20 -15.81 3.11 -14.53
N ALA A 21 -15.80 2.29 -15.59
CA ALA A 21 -15.98 0.83 -15.50
C ALA A 21 -14.91 0.11 -14.65
N HIS A 22 -13.79 0.76 -14.34
CA HIS A 22 -12.69 0.17 -13.58
C HIS A 22 -12.39 0.90 -12.26
N ILE A 23 -13.09 2.00 -11.99
CA ILE A 23 -13.06 2.68 -10.68
C ILE A 23 -14.25 2.13 -9.91
N THR A 24 -14.09 0.97 -9.28
CA THR A 24 -15.07 0.58 -8.26
C THR A 24 -14.94 1.60 -7.13
N GLU A 25 -15.99 2.39 -6.87
CA GLU A 25 -16.12 3.31 -5.71
C GLU A 25 -16.04 2.61 -4.34
N THR A 26 -15.60 1.35 -4.32
CA THR A 26 -15.53 0.54 -3.12
C THR A 26 -14.32 0.98 -2.30
N GLU A 27 -14.58 1.78 -1.27
CA GLU A 27 -13.60 2.09 -0.24
C GLU A 27 -13.25 0.82 0.56
N LEU A 28 -12.25 0.07 0.09
CA LEU A 28 -11.77 -1.11 0.81
C LEU A 28 -11.16 -0.71 2.14
N LYS A 29 -11.42 -1.47 3.19
CA LYS A 29 -10.78 -1.32 4.50
C LYS A 29 -9.32 -1.73 4.47
N ALA A 30 -8.54 -1.25 5.43
CA ALA A 30 -7.11 -1.58 5.55
C ALA A 30 -6.88 -3.09 5.71
N THR A 31 -7.78 -3.79 6.39
CA THR A 31 -7.72 -5.25 6.52
C THR A 31 -7.99 -5.97 5.20
N GLU A 32 -8.90 -5.44 4.37
CA GLU A 32 -9.21 -5.98 3.05
C GLU A 32 -8.04 -5.78 2.08
N ILE A 33 -7.47 -4.57 2.06
CA ILE A 33 -6.25 -4.28 1.29
C ILE A 33 -5.10 -5.19 1.72
N GLN A 34 -4.91 -5.40 3.03
CA GLN A 34 -3.89 -6.33 3.52
C GLN A 34 -4.16 -7.78 3.09
N ALA A 35 -5.42 -8.22 3.08
CA ALA A 35 -5.78 -9.56 2.61
C ALA A 35 -5.50 -9.72 1.11
N LEU A 36 -5.80 -8.71 0.31
CA LEU A 36 -5.51 -8.73 -1.13
C LEU A 36 -4.01 -8.82 -1.41
N VAL A 37 -3.17 -8.05 -0.71
CA VAL A 37 -1.71 -8.11 -0.87
C VAL A 37 -1.18 -9.50 -0.45
N ARG A 38 -1.72 -10.08 0.63
CA ARG A 38 -1.37 -11.47 1.01
C ARG A 38 -1.81 -12.50 -0.04
N ASN A 39 -2.99 -12.34 -0.64
CA ASN A 39 -3.43 -13.22 -1.71
C ASN A 39 -2.48 -13.12 -2.92
N MET A 40 -2.02 -11.91 -3.23
CA MET A 40 -1.03 -11.69 -4.28
C MET A 40 0.31 -12.37 -3.95
N ASP A 41 0.77 -12.39 -2.70
CA ASP A 41 1.94 -13.19 -2.29
C ASP A 41 1.76 -14.69 -2.61
N HIS A 42 0.54 -15.23 -2.40
CA HIS A 42 0.23 -16.61 -2.74
C HIS A 42 0.26 -16.85 -4.25
N SER A 43 -0.36 -15.96 -5.04
CA SER A 43 -0.32 -16.02 -6.51
C SER A 43 1.11 -15.90 -7.04
N LYS A 44 1.94 -14.99 -6.50
CA LYS A 44 3.36 -14.87 -6.86
C LYS A 44 4.11 -16.17 -6.64
N LYS A 45 3.93 -16.78 -5.46
CA LYS A 45 4.55 -18.08 -5.14
C LYS A 45 4.08 -19.20 -6.07
N LYS A 46 2.81 -19.22 -6.43
CA LYS A 46 2.19 -20.20 -7.33
C LYS A 46 2.75 -20.09 -8.74
N TRP A 47 2.86 -18.88 -9.27
CA TRP A 47 3.20 -18.63 -10.68
C TRP A 47 4.66 -18.26 -10.96
N ARG A 48 5.54 -18.24 -9.94
CA ARG A 48 6.98 -17.87 -10.07
C ARG A 48 7.78 -18.63 -11.14
N HIS A 49 7.26 -19.75 -11.64
CA HIS A 49 7.90 -20.61 -12.63
C HIS A 49 7.53 -20.22 -14.08
N LEU A 50 6.52 -19.38 -14.26
CA LEU A 50 6.08 -18.92 -15.58
C LEU A 50 7.02 -17.87 -16.17
N ARG A 51 6.98 -17.70 -17.49
CA ARG A 51 7.64 -16.57 -18.16
C ARG A 51 6.97 -15.25 -17.78
N ARG A 52 7.72 -14.15 -17.90
CA ARG A 52 7.27 -12.82 -17.46
C ARG A 52 5.89 -12.42 -17.99
N GLU A 53 5.63 -12.63 -19.28
CA GLU A 53 4.34 -12.26 -19.90
C GLU A 53 3.18 -13.07 -19.32
N GLU A 54 3.33 -14.40 -19.23
CA GLU A 54 2.33 -15.31 -18.66
C GLU A 54 2.14 -15.07 -17.16
N PHE A 55 3.23 -14.78 -16.45
CA PHE A 55 3.22 -14.39 -15.04
C PHE A 55 2.38 -13.12 -14.84
N MET A 56 2.62 -12.07 -15.62
CA MET A 56 1.86 -10.82 -15.51
C MET A 56 0.38 -11.02 -15.83
N ALA A 57 0.06 -11.80 -16.87
CA ALA A 57 -1.32 -12.13 -17.21
C ALA A 57 -2.04 -12.90 -16.08
N LYS A 58 -1.34 -13.86 -15.43
CA LYS A 58 -1.90 -14.56 -14.25
C LYS A 58 -2.04 -13.66 -13.04
N MET A 59 -1.11 -12.71 -12.86
CA MET A 59 -1.13 -11.78 -11.75
C MET A 59 -2.26 -10.76 -11.86
N GLU A 60 -2.54 -10.28 -13.06
CA GLU A 60 -3.70 -9.46 -13.38
C GLU A 60 -5.00 -10.26 -13.15
N GLN A 61 -5.09 -11.48 -13.70
CA GLN A 61 -6.30 -12.30 -13.61
C GLN A 61 -6.67 -12.67 -12.17
N GLU A 62 -5.72 -13.16 -11.37
CA GLU A 62 -6.01 -13.61 -10.00
C GLU A 62 -6.08 -12.45 -8.98
N ASN A 63 -5.58 -11.26 -9.32
CA ASN A 63 -5.53 -10.11 -8.41
C ASN A 63 -6.18 -8.86 -9.04
N SER A 64 -7.23 -9.08 -9.82
CA SER A 64 -7.94 -8.04 -10.57
C SER A 64 -8.39 -6.87 -9.70
N VAL A 65 -8.84 -7.14 -8.46
CA VAL A 65 -9.23 -6.10 -7.51
C VAL A 65 -8.08 -5.13 -7.21
N LEU A 66 -6.86 -5.64 -6.98
CA LEU A 66 -5.68 -4.79 -6.79
C LEU A 66 -5.28 -4.10 -8.09
N TYR A 67 -5.35 -4.83 -9.20
CA TYR A 67 -4.95 -4.31 -10.52
C TYR A 67 -5.79 -3.09 -10.93
N TYR A 68 -7.12 -3.17 -10.81
CA TYR A 68 -8.02 -2.10 -11.23
C TYR A 68 -8.13 -0.98 -10.18
N ASN A 69 -8.23 -1.30 -8.88
CA ASN A 69 -8.48 -0.28 -7.84
C ASN A 69 -7.20 0.33 -7.25
N TYR A 70 -6.08 -0.41 -7.28
CA TYR A 70 -4.81 0.03 -6.70
C TYR A 70 -3.63 -0.28 -7.63
N PRO A 71 -3.64 0.21 -8.89
CA PRO A 71 -2.67 -0.19 -9.92
C PRO A 71 -1.21 0.04 -9.49
N SER A 72 -0.93 1.15 -8.81
CA SER A 72 0.43 1.42 -8.31
C SER A 72 0.84 0.45 -7.20
N LEU A 73 -0.08 0.08 -6.30
CA LEU A 73 0.20 -0.92 -5.25
C LEU A 73 0.45 -2.30 -5.87
N TRP A 74 -0.42 -2.71 -6.80
CA TRP A 74 -0.27 -3.95 -7.54
C TRP A 74 1.08 -4.01 -8.27
N GLN A 75 1.42 -2.95 -9.02
CA GLN A 75 2.68 -2.90 -9.78
C GLN A 75 3.90 -2.95 -8.86
N MET A 76 3.92 -2.14 -7.79
CA MET A 76 5.02 -2.17 -6.82
C MET A 76 5.18 -3.55 -6.20
N HIS A 77 4.09 -4.26 -5.92
CA HIS A 77 4.17 -5.60 -5.35
C HIS A 77 4.57 -6.67 -6.38
N ALA A 78 4.10 -6.57 -7.62
CA ALA A 78 4.51 -7.46 -8.72
C ALA A 78 6.01 -7.34 -9.03
N GLU A 79 6.56 -6.12 -8.96
CA GLU A 79 7.96 -5.80 -9.23
C GLU A 79 8.90 -5.96 -8.01
N ASP A 80 8.41 -6.47 -6.88
CA ASP A 80 9.19 -6.60 -5.63
C ASP A 80 9.72 -5.26 -5.07
N ARG A 81 9.05 -4.16 -5.41
CA ARG A 81 9.37 -2.79 -4.96
C ARG A 81 8.54 -2.32 -3.77
N LEU A 82 7.62 -3.17 -3.28
CA LEU A 82 6.85 -2.88 -2.09
C LEU A 82 7.77 -2.90 -0.85
N ASP A 83 7.67 -1.88 0.00
CA ASP A 83 8.51 -1.71 1.18
C ASP A 83 7.69 -1.41 2.44
N SER A 84 8.36 -1.10 3.53
CA SER A 84 7.74 -0.77 4.82
C SER A 84 6.73 0.38 4.75
N THR A 85 6.83 1.30 3.78
CA THR A 85 5.89 2.41 3.59
C THR A 85 4.47 1.91 3.38
N PHE A 86 4.27 0.74 2.78
CA PHE A 86 2.94 0.12 2.64
C PHE A 86 2.26 -0.11 4.00
N PHE A 87 2.99 -0.67 4.96
CA PHE A 87 2.44 -0.95 6.30
C PHE A 87 2.16 0.33 7.08
N GLU A 88 2.95 1.37 6.88
CA GLU A 88 2.70 2.68 7.45
C GLU A 88 1.41 3.30 6.89
N MET A 89 1.19 3.20 5.58
CA MET A 89 -0.05 3.64 4.94
C MET A 89 -1.25 2.82 5.45
N LEU A 90 -1.12 1.51 5.58
CA LEU A 90 -2.16 0.66 6.20
C LEU A 90 -2.47 1.08 7.64
N ALA A 91 -1.43 1.38 8.45
CA ALA A 91 -1.61 1.83 9.82
C ALA A 91 -2.36 3.17 9.89
N MET A 92 -2.02 4.13 9.01
CA MET A 92 -2.74 5.40 8.93
C MET A 92 -4.19 5.19 8.50
N LYS A 93 -4.45 4.35 7.51
CA LYS A 93 -5.82 4.03 7.08
C LYS A 93 -6.65 3.44 8.21
N ARG A 94 -6.07 2.55 9.04
CA ARG A 94 -6.76 2.03 10.24
C ARG A 94 -7.10 3.12 11.26
N LYS A 95 -6.21 4.10 11.44
CA LYS A 95 -6.49 5.23 12.35
C LYS A 95 -7.64 6.08 11.84
N VAL A 96 -7.71 6.32 10.53
CA VAL A 96 -8.84 7.00 9.89
C VAL A 96 -10.13 6.20 10.06
N GLU A 97 -10.11 4.89 9.78
CA GLU A 97 -11.27 4.00 9.92
C GLU A 97 -11.82 3.93 11.35
N LYS A 98 -10.95 4.08 12.36
CA LYS A 98 -11.33 4.12 13.77
C LYS A 98 -11.78 5.51 14.23
N GLY A 99 -11.65 6.54 13.39
CA GLY A 99 -11.90 7.93 13.77
C GLY A 99 -10.84 8.53 14.70
N GLU A 100 -9.66 7.89 14.83
CA GLU A 100 -8.55 8.41 15.65
C GLU A 100 -7.91 9.66 14.99
N ILE A 101 -7.92 9.73 13.65
CA ILE A 101 -7.47 10.87 12.86
C ILE A 101 -8.43 11.09 11.68
N THR A 102 -8.48 12.31 11.14
CA THR A 102 -9.26 12.59 9.91
C THR A 102 -8.48 12.22 8.65
N ALA A 103 -9.18 12.09 7.52
CA ALA A 103 -8.55 11.83 6.22
C ALA A 103 -7.58 12.96 5.81
N GLU A 104 -7.91 14.21 6.13
CA GLU A 104 -7.05 15.37 5.88
C GLU A 104 -5.77 15.29 6.72
N GLN A 105 -5.89 14.94 8.00
CA GLN A 105 -4.73 14.76 8.89
C GLN A 105 -3.82 13.63 8.39
N ALA A 106 -4.40 12.50 7.97
CA ALA A 106 -3.64 11.41 7.36
C ALA A 106 -2.91 11.87 6.08
N SER A 107 -3.58 12.65 5.23
CA SER A 107 -3.03 13.16 3.98
C SER A 107 -1.83 14.08 4.20
N VAL A 108 -1.85 14.94 5.23
CA VAL A 108 -0.71 15.77 5.60
C VAL A 108 0.50 14.93 6.01
N VAL A 109 0.28 13.88 6.81
CA VAL A 109 1.36 12.99 7.25
C VAL A 109 1.96 12.20 6.08
N VAL A 110 1.12 11.68 5.18
CA VAL A 110 1.55 11.00 3.96
C VAL A 110 2.34 11.96 3.07
N GLY A 111 1.82 13.16 2.84
CA GLY A 111 2.48 14.18 2.01
C GLY A 111 3.87 14.53 2.51
N LYS A 112 4.03 14.70 3.83
CA LYS A 112 5.34 14.94 4.45
C LYS A 112 6.32 13.78 4.20
N LYS A 113 5.86 12.53 4.36
CA LYS A 113 6.70 11.34 4.11
C LYS A 113 7.11 11.21 2.64
N LEU A 114 6.19 11.47 1.72
CA LEU A 114 6.49 11.43 0.28
C LEU A 114 7.51 12.53 -0.08
N TYR A 115 7.34 13.73 0.47
CA TYR A 115 8.30 14.82 0.32
C TYR A 115 9.69 14.41 0.79
N GLU A 116 9.81 13.87 2.00
CA GLU A 116 11.09 13.41 2.57
C GLU A 116 11.75 12.29 1.73
N LYS A 117 10.94 11.41 1.11
CA LYS A 117 11.44 10.25 0.36
C LYS A 117 11.85 10.58 -1.08
N PHE A 118 11.11 11.47 -1.76
CA PHE A 118 11.27 11.71 -3.20
C PHE A 118 11.94 13.04 -3.53
N ILE A 119 11.97 14.00 -2.60
CA ILE A 119 12.67 15.26 -2.82
C ILE A 119 14.03 15.17 -2.13
N PRO A 120 15.14 15.16 -2.90
CA PRO A 120 16.46 15.25 -2.33
C PRO A 120 16.54 16.55 -1.53
N GLN A 121 16.73 16.44 -0.23
CA GLN A 121 16.96 17.60 0.64
C GLN A 121 18.22 18.29 0.09
N VAL A 122 18.04 19.47 -0.51
CA VAL A 122 19.15 20.29 -1.07
C VAL A 122 20.14 20.69 0.04
N THR A 123 19.76 20.52 1.31
CA THR A 123 20.64 20.56 2.48
C THR A 123 21.35 19.21 2.68
N GLU A 124 22.58 19.14 2.17
CA GLU A 124 23.74 18.37 2.65
C GLU A 124 23.49 16.96 3.25
N ASN A 125 23.87 15.92 2.49
CA ASN A 125 24.38 14.63 3.00
C ASN A 125 23.55 13.83 4.02
N ALA A 126 22.22 14.00 4.11
CA ALA A 126 21.39 13.06 4.86
C ALA A 126 21.25 11.74 4.07
N PRO A 127 21.69 10.58 4.60
CA PRO A 127 21.45 9.31 3.93
C PRO A 127 19.94 9.07 3.82
N PRO A 128 19.46 8.51 2.69
CA PRO A 128 18.03 8.20 2.53
C PRO A 128 17.56 7.34 3.70
N VAL A 129 16.41 7.69 4.28
CA VAL A 129 15.84 6.96 5.42
C VAL A 129 15.72 5.49 5.02
N PRO A 130 16.42 4.55 5.70
CA PRO A 130 16.39 3.15 5.31
C PRO A 130 14.96 2.60 5.48
N SER A 131 14.27 2.34 4.39
CA SER A 131 13.03 1.56 4.42
C SER A 131 13.37 0.07 4.36
N MET A 132 12.85 -0.70 5.30
CA MET A 132 12.94 -2.17 5.24
C MET A 132 12.14 -2.70 4.06
N SER A 133 12.59 -3.80 3.44
CA SER A 133 11.80 -4.43 2.37
C SER A 133 10.50 -5.02 2.93
N TYR A 134 9.49 -5.16 2.08
CA TYR A 134 8.22 -5.77 2.46
C TYR A 134 8.42 -7.15 3.11
N GLU A 135 9.25 -8.00 2.51
CA GLU A 135 9.53 -9.33 3.04
C GLU A 135 10.18 -9.30 4.43
N GLN A 136 11.13 -8.39 4.64
CA GLN A 136 11.81 -8.24 5.93
C GLN A 136 10.82 -7.80 7.01
N TYR A 137 9.99 -6.80 6.71
CA TYR A 137 8.96 -6.33 7.62
C TYR A 137 7.97 -7.46 7.97
N TYR A 138 7.52 -8.22 6.96
CA TYR A 138 6.58 -9.33 7.19
C TYR A 138 7.21 -10.45 8.04
N LYS A 139 8.49 -10.76 7.85
CA LYS A 139 9.20 -11.74 8.69
C LYS A 139 9.37 -11.24 10.14
N GLN A 140 9.65 -9.96 10.34
CA GLN A 140 9.91 -9.38 11.65
C GLN A 140 8.63 -9.12 12.46
N PHE A 141 7.55 -8.66 11.81
CA PHE A 141 6.32 -8.21 12.48
C PHE A 141 5.07 -9.01 12.08
N GLY A 142 5.08 -9.69 10.93
CA GLY A 142 3.94 -10.49 10.44
C GLY A 142 3.78 -11.86 11.10
N GLY A 143 4.77 -12.32 11.87
CA GLY A 143 4.70 -13.55 12.68
C GLY A 143 4.22 -13.37 14.12
N ALA A 144 3.91 -12.14 14.54
CA ALA A 144 3.63 -11.80 15.95
C ALA A 144 2.14 -11.93 16.36
N SER A 145 1.21 -12.25 15.44
CA SER A 145 -0.22 -12.38 15.78
C SER A 145 -0.65 -13.73 16.39
N THR A 146 0.28 -14.64 16.73
CA THR A 146 -0.08 -15.92 17.37
C THR A 146 0.73 -16.32 18.60
N ARG A 147 1.47 -15.41 19.26
CA ARG A 147 2.11 -15.76 20.54
C ARG A 147 1.69 -14.85 21.70
N THR A 148 0.70 -15.40 22.43
CA THR A 148 0.58 -15.44 23.89
C THR A 148 0.32 -14.13 24.64
N ALA A 149 -0.80 -14.17 25.36
CA ALA A 149 -1.25 -13.24 26.39
C ALA A 149 -0.12 -12.80 27.35
N PRO A 150 -0.17 -11.58 27.88
CA PRO A 150 0.71 -11.18 28.96
C PRO A 150 0.35 -12.02 30.20
N ALA A 151 1.30 -12.86 30.62
CA ALA A 151 1.25 -13.49 31.93
C ALA A 151 1.15 -12.37 32.99
N SER A 152 0.08 -12.42 33.77
CA SER A 152 -0.15 -11.51 34.89
C SER A 152 1.05 -11.54 35.85
N PRO A 153 1.49 -10.39 36.38
CA PRO A 153 2.53 -10.38 37.41
C PRO A 153 1.94 -10.96 38.70
N SER A 154 2.43 -12.12 39.11
CA SER A 154 2.16 -12.66 40.45
C SER A 154 2.77 -11.71 41.49
N THR A 155 1.93 -10.92 42.13
CA THR A 155 2.25 -10.26 43.39
C THR A 155 2.42 -11.35 44.46
N SER A 156 3.65 -11.60 44.88
CA SER A 156 3.91 -12.24 46.18
C SER A 156 4.58 -11.19 47.05
N SER A 157 3.75 -10.59 47.88
CA SER A 157 4.14 -9.69 48.95
C SER A 157 5.03 -10.42 49.94
N GLU A 158 6.18 -9.84 50.16
CA GLU A 158 7.00 -9.89 51.36
C GLU A 158 6.14 -9.53 52.58
N HIS A 159 6.27 -10.28 53.68
CA HIS A 159 5.99 -9.83 55.06
C HIS A 159 6.59 -10.86 56.05
N PRO A 160 6.87 -10.47 57.31
CA PRO A 160 8.16 -10.61 57.99
C PRO A 160 8.28 -11.82 58.92
#